data_AF-A0A9D8LXK6-F1
#
_entry.id   AF-A0A9D8LXK6-F1
#
_cell.length_a   1.000
_cell.length_b   1.000
_cell.length_c   1.000
_cell.angle_alpha   90.00
_cell.angle_beta   90.00
_cell.angle_gamma   90.00
#
_symmetry.space_group_name_H-M   'P 1'
#
loop_
_entity.id
_entity.type
_entity.pdbx_description
1 polymer ?
#
loop_
_entity_poly.entity_id
_entity_poly.type
_entity_poly.pdbx_seq_one_letter_code
_entity_poly.pdbx_strand_id
1 'polypeptide(L)'
;MAPPDPSQPLAIRELDAATVASVIQYLGASSRPEHLVYRESELDALWTLADMATRSPGSGAGPLGWLDRLWRAHDLIGEGRCAEAAAELERLALELP
;
A
#
# COMPACT_ATOMS: atom_id res chain seq x y z
N MET A 1 3.31 -2.73 20.24
CA MET A 1 3.76 -2.02 19.03
C MET A 1 3.62 -0.54 19.32
N ALA A 2 4.64 0.27 19.06
CA ALA A 2 4.52 1.73 19.22
C ALA A 2 3.47 2.26 18.22
N PRO A 3 2.76 3.36 18.53
CA PRO A 3 1.82 3.96 17.59
C PRO A 3 2.55 4.41 16.30
N PRO A 4 1.88 4.37 15.14
CA PRO A 4 2.47 4.83 13.88
C PRO A 4 2.81 6.32 13.94
N ASP A 5 4.02 6.68 13.49
CA ASP A 5 4.45 8.07 13.33
C ASP A 5 4.32 8.47 11.85
N PRO A 6 3.23 9.14 11.43
CA PRO A 6 2.96 9.46 10.02
C PRO A 6 3.95 10.48 9.44
N SER A 7 4.78 11.11 10.27
CA SER A 7 5.87 11.98 9.82
C SER A 7 7.11 11.21 9.37
N GLN A 8 7.09 9.87 9.45
CA GLN A 8 8.17 9.01 8.97
C GLN A 8 7.68 8.05 7.88
N PRO A 9 8.48 7.83 6.81
CA PRO A 9 8.17 6.82 5.83
C PRO A 9 8.41 5.41 6.37
N LEU A 10 7.59 4.47 5.92
CA LEU A 10 7.81 3.04 6.09
C LEU A 10 8.82 2.55 5.05
N ALA A 11 9.75 1.71 5.50
CA ALA A 11 10.64 1.01 4.59
C ALA A 11 9.93 -0.23 4.02
N ILE A 12 9.29 -0.08 2.87
CA ILE A 12 8.61 -1.17 2.15
C ILE A 12 9.66 -2.07 1.49
N ARG A 13 9.66 -3.36 1.85
CA ARG A 13 10.62 -4.36 1.36
C ARG A 13 9.97 -5.65 0.87
N GLU A 14 8.83 -5.99 1.44
CA GLU A 14 8.09 -7.21 1.16
C GLU A 14 6.66 -6.85 0.73
N LEU A 15 6.08 -7.68 -0.13
CA LEU A 15 4.67 -7.59 -0.52
C LEU A 15 3.90 -8.69 0.23
N ASP A 16 3.51 -8.38 1.47
CA ASP A 16 2.76 -9.28 2.34
C ASP A 16 1.64 -8.53 3.09
N ALA A 17 0.72 -9.29 3.69
CA ALA A 17 -0.41 -8.72 4.42
C ALA A 17 0.02 -7.82 5.60
N ALA A 18 1.14 -8.13 6.25
CA ALA A 18 1.65 -7.37 7.40
C ALA A 18 2.17 -5.99 7.01
N THR A 19 2.86 -5.89 5.87
CA THR A 19 3.37 -4.65 5.31
C THR A 19 2.21 -3.76 4.88
N VAL A 20 1.20 -4.31 4.18
CA VAL A 20 0.00 -3.56 3.79
C VAL A 20 -0.78 -3.08 5.01
N ALA A 21 -0.94 -3.92 6.05
CA ALA A 21 -1.57 -3.51 7.31
C ALA A 21 -0.84 -2.35 7.99
N SER A 22 0.50 -2.31 7.91
CA SER A 22 1.30 -1.21 8.45
C SER A 22 1.06 0.09 7.68
N VAL A 23 0.98 0.03 6.35
CA VAL A 23 0.64 1.19 5.51
C VAL A 23 -0.76 1.72 5.85
N ILE A 24 -1.75 0.84 6.03
CA ILE A 24 -3.11 1.24 6.45
C ILE A 24 -3.09 1.98 7.80
N GLN A 25 -2.33 1.49 8.77
CA GLN A 25 -2.23 2.15 10.09
C GLN A 25 -1.63 3.55 9.99
N TYR A 26 -0.57 3.72 9.20
CA TYR A 26 0.04 5.04 9.01
C TYR A 26 -0.85 5.97 8.17
N LEU A 27 -1.56 5.44 7.18
CA LEU A 27 -2.55 6.19 6.41
C LEU A 27 -3.68 6.70 7.34
N GLY A 28 -4.16 5.86 8.26
CA GLY A 28 -5.15 6.27 9.26
C GLY A 28 -4.64 7.32 10.26
N ALA A 29 -3.33 7.37 10.50
CA ALA A 29 -2.69 8.40 11.32
C ALA A 29 -2.35 9.69 10.53
N SER A 30 -2.47 9.67 9.21
CA SER A 30 -2.07 10.78 8.34
C SER A 30 -3.13 11.88 8.32
N SER A 31 -2.81 13.02 8.93
CA SER A 31 -3.70 14.20 8.99
C SER A 31 -3.19 15.43 8.24
N ARG A 32 -1.99 15.36 7.65
CA ARG A 32 -1.32 16.48 6.99
C ARG A 32 -0.89 16.09 5.57
N PRO A 33 -0.91 17.02 4.60
CA PRO A 33 -0.53 16.73 3.22
C PRO A 33 0.86 16.09 3.08
N GLU A 34 1.85 16.51 3.87
CA GLU A 34 3.19 15.91 3.83
C GLU A 34 3.23 14.44 4.23
N HIS A 35 2.31 13.98 5.08
CA HIS A 35 2.22 12.56 5.44
C HIS A 35 1.74 11.74 4.23
N LEU A 36 0.84 12.32 3.43
CA LEU A 36 0.28 11.67 2.24
C LEU A 36 1.33 11.50 1.15
N VAL A 37 2.28 12.43 1.01
CA VAL A 37 3.44 12.26 0.10
C VAL A 37 4.24 11.00 0.45
N TYR A 38 4.44 10.72 1.74
CA TYR A 38 5.09 9.47 2.16
C TYR A 38 4.20 8.25 1.87
N ARG A 39 2.89 8.36 2.06
CA ARG A 39 1.96 7.25 1.78
C ARG A 39 1.90 6.91 0.28
N GLU A 40 1.91 7.92 -0.59
CA GLU A 40 1.98 7.74 -2.06
C GLU A 40 3.27 7.00 -2.43
N SER A 41 4.41 7.43 -1.89
CA SER A 41 5.72 6.79 -2.15
C SER A 41 5.78 5.33 -1.67
N GLU A 42 5.10 5.00 -0.57
CA GLU A 42 4.98 3.63 -0.09
C GLU A 42 4.10 2.75 -0.98
N LEU A 43 3.04 3.32 -1.55
CA LEU A 43 2.21 2.64 -2.54
C LEU A 43 2.95 2.42 -3.85
N ASP A 44 3.80 3.36 -4.28
CA ASP A 44 4.70 3.16 -5.43
C ASP A 44 5.66 1.98 -5.20
N ALA A 45 6.19 1.86 -3.98
CA ALA A 45 7.06 0.75 -3.60
C ALA A 45 6.29 -0.59 -3.60
N LEU A 46 5.08 -0.64 -3.02
CA LEU A 46 4.22 -1.82 -3.07
C LEU A 46 3.85 -2.20 -4.51
N TRP A 47 3.53 -1.22 -5.35
CA TRP A 47 3.21 -1.43 -6.75
C TRP A 47 4.40 -2.02 -7.50
N THR A 48 5.60 -1.50 -7.24
CA THR A 48 6.85 -2.02 -7.83
C THR A 48 7.09 -3.48 -7.45
N LEU A 49 6.89 -3.84 -6.17
CA LEU A 49 7.01 -5.24 -5.73
C LEU A 49 5.94 -6.14 -6.37
N ALA A 50 4.71 -5.66 -6.49
CA ALA A 50 3.63 -6.38 -7.16
C ALA A 50 3.95 -6.60 -8.64
N ASP A 51 4.44 -5.57 -9.34
CA ASP A 51 4.82 -5.67 -10.76
C ASP A 51 5.95 -6.71 -10.94
N MET A 52 6.97 -6.69 -10.09
CA MET A 52 8.03 -7.70 -10.08
C MET A 52 7.49 -9.11 -9.82
N ALA A 53 6.56 -9.27 -8.89
CA ALA A 53 5.93 -10.55 -8.58
C ALA A 53 5.11 -11.09 -9.76
N THR A 54 4.34 -10.23 -10.45
CA THR A 54 3.54 -10.65 -11.63
C THR A 54 4.40 -11.06 -12.83
N ARG A 55 5.62 -10.53 -12.95
CA ARG A 55 6.56 -10.84 -14.04
C ARG A 55 7.40 -12.09 -13.79
N SER A 56 7.42 -12.61 -12.56
CA SER A 56 8.29 -13.73 -12.21
C SER A 56 7.71 -15.08 -12.70
N PRO A 57 8.45 -15.86 -13.50
CA PRO A 57 7.97 -17.16 -13.99
C PRO A 57 7.97 -18.20 -12.85
N GLY A 58 6.80 -18.78 -12.56
CA GLY A 58 6.64 -19.85 -11.56
C GLY A 58 6.00 -19.41 -10.24
N SER A 59 5.97 -18.11 -9.94
CA SER A 59 4.95 -17.56 -9.04
C SER A 59 3.65 -17.56 -9.83
N GLY A 60 2.68 -18.40 -9.43
CA GLY A 60 1.33 -18.34 -9.99
C GLY A 60 0.92 -16.88 -10.03
N ALA A 61 0.63 -16.36 -11.23
CA ALA A 61 0.46 -14.94 -11.49
C ALA A 61 -0.23 -14.27 -10.30
N GLY A 62 0.45 -13.33 -9.64
CA GLY A 62 -0.23 -12.48 -8.67
C GLY A 62 -1.53 -12.00 -9.30
N PRO A 63 -2.69 -12.16 -8.65
CA PRO A 63 -3.98 -11.80 -9.20
C PRO A 63 -3.89 -10.48 -9.97
N LEU A 64 -4.31 -10.49 -11.24
CA LEU A 64 -4.25 -9.33 -12.14
C LEU A 64 -4.79 -8.03 -11.49
N GLY A 65 -5.63 -8.14 -10.47
CA GLY A 65 -6.19 -7.01 -9.73
C GLY A 65 -5.27 -6.32 -8.71
N TRP A 66 -4.09 -6.85 -8.38
CA TRP A 66 -3.19 -6.22 -7.39
C TRP A 66 -2.67 -4.85 -7.85
N LEU A 67 -2.18 -4.79 -9.10
CA LEU A 67 -1.64 -3.55 -9.68
C LEU A 67 -2.73 -2.47 -9.79
N ASP A 68 -3.91 -2.84 -10.29
CA ASP A 68 -5.05 -1.93 -10.42
C ASP A 68 -5.51 -1.41 -9.06
N ARG A 69 -5.52 -2.28 -8.04
CA ARG A 69 -5.91 -1.94 -6.67
C ARG A 69 -4.92 -1.00 -6.00
N LEU A 70 -3.62 -1.24 -6.17
CA LEU A 70 -2.55 -0.37 -5.66
C LEU A 70 -2.58 0.99 -6.36
N TRP A 71 -2.76 1.01 -7.68
CA TRP A 71 -2.89 2.26 -8.44
C TRP A 71 -4.12 3.07 -7.99
N ARG A 72 -5.26 2.40 -7.83
CA ARG A 72 -6.48 3.06 -7.34
C ARG A 72 -6.31 3.60 -5.92
N ALA A 73 -5.67 2.86 -5.04
CA ALA A 73 -5.37 3.34 -3.69
C ALA A 73 -4.46 4.57 -3.73
N HIS A 74 -3.47 4.60 -4.63
CA HIS A 74 -2.56 5.74 -4.81
C HIS A 74 -3.33 7.00 -5.22
N ASP A 75 -4.18 6.91 -6.26
CA ASP A 75 -5.00 8.03 -6.72
C ASP A 75 -5.93 8.54 -5.60
N LEU A 76 -6.53 7.64 -4.82
CA LEU A 76 -7.38 7.99 -3.68
C LEU A 76 -6.60 8.74 -2.58
N ILE A 77 -5.33 8.40 -2.34
CA ILE A 77 -4.47 9.13 -1.39
C ILE A 77 -4.18 10.53 -1.91
N GLY A 78 -3.84 10.68 -3.20
CA GLY A 78 -3.62 11.98 -3.83
C GLY A 78 -4.86 12.88 -3.82
N GLU A 79 -6.06 12.30 -3.83
CA GLU A 79 -7.33 13.00 -3.66
C GLU A 79 -7.70 13.26 -2.17
N GLY A 80 -6.90 12.82 -1.21
CA GLY A 80 -7.17 12.93 0.23
C GLY A 80 -8.23 11.95 0.75
N ARG A 81 -8.69 11.00 -0.06
CA ARG A 81 -9.74 10.00 0.24
C ARG A 81 -9.14 8.78 0.96
N CYS A 82 -8.45 9.05 2.07
CA CYS A 82 -7.65 8.07 2.81
C CYS A 82 -8.46 6.85 3.30
N ALA A 83 -9.71 7.05 3.69
CA ALA A 83 -10.58 5.95 4.13
C ALA A 83 -10.92 4.97 2.98
N GLU A 84 -11.10 5.48 1.77
CA GLU A 84 -11.38 4.65 0.60
C GLU A 84 -10.12 3.95 0.11
N ALA A 85 -8.97 4.63 0.15
CA ALA A 85 -7.67 4.02 -0.10
C ALA A 85 -7.39 2.88 0.88
N ALA A 86 -7.64 3.08 2.17
CA ALA A 86 -7.50 2.03 3.19
C ALA A 86 -8.38 0.81 2.87
N ALA A 87 -9.64 1.01 2.47
CA ALA A 87 -10.52 -0.10 2.09
C ALA A 87 -10.03 -0.88 0.86
N GLU A 88 -9.40 -0.22 -0.12
CA GLU A 88 -8.75 -0.92 -1.24
C GLU A 88 -7.56 -1.74 -0.75
N LEU A 89 -6.73 -1.21 0.14
CA LEU A 89 -5.58 -1.91 0.73
C LEU A 89 -5.99 -3.08 1.65
N GLU A 90 -7.07 -2.95 2.40
CA GLU A 90 -7.61 -4.04 3.23
C GLU A 90 -7.98 -5.24 2.38
N ARG A 91 -8.61 -5.02 1.23
CA ARG A 91 -8.94 -6.10 0.29
C ARG A 91 -7.68 -6.72 -0.31
N LEU A 92 -6.64 -5.92 -0.60
CA LEU A 92 -5.35 -6.43 -1.08
C LEU A 92 -4.74 -7.36 -0.04
N ALA A 93 -4.73 -6.95 1.24
CA ALA A 93 -4.12 -7.73 2.33
C ALA A 93 -4.76 -9.11 2.53
N LEU A 94 -6.02 -9.32 2.11
CA LEU A 94 -6.69 -10.63 2.15
C LEU A 94 -6.20 -11.60 1.06
N GLU A 95 -5.59 -11.07 0.00
CA GLU A 95 -5.11 -11.83 -1.15
C GLU A 95 -3.59 -12.11 -1.08
N LEU A 96 -2.88 -11.35 -0.24
CA LEU A 96 -1.45 -11.48 -0.02
C LEU A 96 -1.11 -12.63 0.94
N PRO A 97 0.09 -13.23 0.81
CA PRO A 97 0.59 -14.22 1.74
C PRO A 97 0.82 -13.67 3.16
#